data_AF-A0A832NPH9-F1
#
_entry.id   AF-A0A832NPH9-F1
#
_cell.length_a   1.000
_cell.length_b   1.000
_cell.length_c   1.000
_cell.angle_alpha   90.00
_cell.angle_beta   90.00
_cell.angle_gamma   90.00
#
_symmetry.space_group_name_H-M   'P 1'
#
loop_
_entity.id
_entity.type
_entity.pdbx_description
1 polymer ?
#
loop_
_entity_poly.entity_id
_entity_poly.type
_entity_poly.pdbx_seq_one_letter_code
_entity_poly.pdbx_strand_id
1 'polypeptide(L)'
;MKKSLRAHFIPNNHLDREWTMDFQWTRALTVDFFDALIEILKKIPQYIFVLDSQVVPLEDYFEIRPENEPVIKKYIKEGRIEIGPWYTALDSNTISGEAITRNLLVGHRIAGKYGRVMKVGYTPFGFGQVGQLPQIYKGFGIDTCFFYRGITEKEAPAPEFIWVSPDGTEIFSSRFGTMRRVNFYFEIWRKSSFTDNGCVKDRISHWKDGQISFRLCNEESRYDHGSVLKPQLKIDWDVLQKSFRTFVDQEKKIFLTPEIPMMHGMDTRAPDILEKRVVSEIQNYLHRDEEFFYSSMSGYARALYRAAKGLKLKRVYGECRKGDAFTNIVSARPRQKLIEARAENMLIRNAEPFAAIAYTLGKEWPGKYLELAWKTLLICHPHDTVAGCGIDRIEEDFMYRANQVYSIARMLRQRSIMEIQKRIDSTDVDPENIVITVFNPSPFPRTENTIAFVAIPKELEIKDFVLVEGGGGKEREVPYTLLSREFASRVYRDSEQIAMLSLSDEYRISFTAENVPALGYKRYVLKKRIPKTGIYSESGLVSSPGPVKVHTETHTMENQ
;
A
#
# COMPACT_ATOMS: atom_id res chain seq x y z
N MET A 1 16.68 8.39 -43.07
CA MET A 1 15.49 9.26 -43.14
C MET A 1 14.87 9.35 -41.75
N LYS A 2 14.39 10.52 -41.32
CA LYS A 2 13.64 10.66 -40.06
C LYS A 2 12.31 9.93 -40.23
N LYS A 3 12.00 8.98 -39.34
CA LYS A 3 10.76 8.19 -39.41
C LYS A 3 9.56 9.09 -39.11
N SER A 4 8.47 8.93 -39.85
CA SER A 4 7.21 9.65 -39.61
C SER A 4 6.33 8.98 -38.55
N LEU A 5 6.59 7.70 -38.27
CA LEU A 5 5.93 6.93 -37.21
C LEU A 5 6.89 5.87 -36.67
N ARG A 6 6.91 5.71 -35.34
CA ARG A 6 7.50 4.59 -34.65
C ARG A 6 6.50 4.10 -33.60
N ALA A 7 5.77 3.06 -33.96
CA ALA A 7 4.69 2.51 -33.15
C ALA A 7 5.21 1.33 -32.29
N HIS A 8 5.18 1.53 -30.98
CA HIS A 8 5.69 0.59 -29.97
C HIS A 8 4.59 -0.35 -29.50
N PHE A 9 4.52 -1.57 -30.04
CA PHE A 9 3.59 -2.59 -29.57
C PHE A 9 4.03 -3.12 -28.20
N ILE A 10 3.23 -2.83 -27.17
CA ILE A 10 3.55 -3.14 -25.77
C ILE A 10 2.43 -4.00 -25.18
N PRO A 11 2.55 -5.34 -25.28
CA PRO A 11 1.72 -6.27 -24.53
C PRO A 11 1.87 -6.02 -23.03
N ASN A 12 0.74 -5.89 -22.36
CA ASN A 12 0.69 -5.68 -20.92
C ASN A 12 -0.59 -6.29 -20.33
N ASN A 13 -0.64 -6.34 -19.01
CA ASN A 13 -1.85 -6.57 -18.26
C ASN A 13 -2.00 -5.52 -17.17
N HIS A 14 -3.23 -5.37 -16.68
CA HIS A 14 -3.49 -4.72 -15.41
C HIS A 14 -4.06 -5.79 -14.48
N LEU A 15 -3.32 -6.14 -13.44
CA LEU A 15 -3.71 -7.19 -12.49
C LEU A 15 -4.11 -6.55 -11.17
N ASP A 16 -5.40 -6.31 -11.04
CA ASP A 16 -5.99 -5.92 -9.76
C ASP A 16 -5.98 -7.14 -8.86
N ARG A 17 -5.13 -7.10 -7.82
CA ARG A 17 -4.92 -8.25 -6.92
C ARG A 17 -6.22 -8.73 -6.27
N GLU A 18 -7.13 -7.79 -6.00
CA GLU A 18 -8.44 -8.01 -5.37
C GLU A 18 -9.37 -6.88 -5.85
N TRP A 19 -10.55 -7.19 -6.43
CA TRP A 19 -11.52 -6.17 -6.87
C TRP A 19 -12.97 -6.70 -6.90
N THR A 20 -13.45 -7.17 -8.05
CA THR A 20 -14.79 -7.77 -8.21
C THR A 20 -14.85 -9.21 -7.71
N MET A 21 -13.69 -9.83 -7.53
CA MET A 21 -13.50 -11.17 -6.99
C MET A 21 -12.56 -11.11 -5.80
N ASP A 22 -12.65 -12.10 -4.91
CA ASP A 22 -11.69 -12.25 -3.82
C ASP A 22 -10.29 -12.63 -4.33
N PHE A 23 -9.30 -12.55 -3.45
CA PHE A 23 -7.91 -12.83 -3.77
C PHE A 23 -7.68 -14.23 -4.34
N GLN A 24 -8.42 -15.25 -3.89
CA GLN A 24 -8.18 -16.63 -4.33
C GLN A 24 -8.57 -16.83 -5.78
N TRP A 25 -9.69 -16.25 -6.20
CA TRP A 25 -10.10 -16.22 -7.60
C TRP A 25 -9.11 -15.47 -8.48
N THR A 26 -8.69 -14.27 -8.07
CA THR A 26 -7.67 -13.51 -8.81
C THR A 26 -6.34 -14.25 -8.87
N ARG A 27 -5.94 -14.96 -7.80
CA ARG A 27 -4.73 -15.79 -7.78
C ARG A 27 -4.81 -16.92 -8.79
N ALA A 28 -5.96 -17.59 -8.93
CA ALA A 28 -6.15 -18.61 -9.96
C ALA A 28 -6.00 -18.02 -11.38
N LEU A 29 -6.61 -16.85 -11.65
CA LEU A 29 -6.45 -16.16 -12.93
C LEU A 29 -5.02 -15.71 -13.19
N THR A 30 -4.29 -15.33 -12.14
CA THR A 30 -2.86 -14.98 -12.21
C THR A 30 -2.02 -16.21 -12.60
N VAL A 31 -2.34 -17.39 -12.06
CA VAL A 31 -1.70 -18.66 -12.44
C VAL A 31 -1.93 -18.99 -13.91
N ASP A 32 -3.18 -18.95 -14.35
CA ASP A 32 -3.54 -19.21 -15.75
C ASP A 32 -2.85 -18.21 -16.70
N PHE A 33 -2.78 -16.94 -16.30
CA PHE A 33 -2.08 -15.89 -17.03
C PHE A 33 -0.59 -16.20 -17.21
N PHE A 34 0.14 -16.56 -16.15
CA PHE A 34 1.57 -16.84 -16.25
C PHE A 34 1.84 -18.12 -17.04
N ASP A 35 1.02 -19.16 -16.89
CA ASP A 35 1.12 -20.39 -17.66
C ASP A 35 0.92 -20.09 -19.17
N ALA A 36 -0.06 -19.26 -19.53
CA ALA A 36 -0.26 -18.79 -20.89
C ALA A 36 0.92 -17.92 -21.40
N LEU A 37 1.42 -17.00 -20.58
CA LEU A 37 2.54 -16.13 -20.94
C LEU A 37 3.81 -16.94 -21.24
N ILE A 38 4.11 -17.96 -20.45
CA ILE A 38 5.25 -18.86 -20.68
C ILE A 38 5.15 -19.52 -22.05
N GLU A 39 3.96 -19.99 -22.44
CA GLU A 39 3.74 -20.61 -23.76
C GLU A 39 3.89 -19.61 -24.92
N ILE A 40 3.43 -18.38 -24.74
CA ILE A 40 3.62 -17.30 -25.71
C ILE A 40 5.12 -16.98 -25.87
N LEU A 41 5.84 -16.82 -24.76
CA LEU A 41 7.28 -16.54 -24.77
C LEU A 41 8.10 -17.66 -25.43
N LYS A 42 7.69 -18.92 -25.29
CA LYS A 42 8.32 -20.04 -26.02
C LYS A 42 8.11 -19.95 -27.54
N LYS A 43 6.90 -19.59 -27.98
CA LYS A 43 6.47 -19.62 -29.39
C LYS A 43 6.84 -18.37 -30.20
N ILE A 44 7.05 -17.23 -29.52
CA ILE A 44 7.33 -15.94 -30.16
C ILE A 44 8.62 -15.35 -29.58
N PRO A 45 9.81 -15.62 -30.17
CA PRO A 45 11.11 -15.19 -29.63
C PRO A 45 11.24 -13.68 -29.37
N GLN A 46 10.62 -12.84 -30.21
CA GLN A 46 10.66 -11.37 -30.10
C GLN A 46 9.64 -10.77 -29.13
N TYR A 47 8.79 -11.60 -28.50
CA TYR A 47 7.74 -11.13 -27.61
C TYR A 47 8.31 -10.59 -26.31
N ILE A 48 7.85 -9.40 -25.93
CA ILE A 48 8.18 -8.69 -24.70
C ILE A 48 6.87 -8.36 -24.01
N PHE A 49 6.76 -8.69 -22.72
CA PHE A 49 5.58 -8.44 -21.92
C PHE A 49 5.88 -7.52 -20.75
N VAL A 50 5.01 -6.55 -20.50
CA VAL A 50 5.09 -5.65 -19.34
C VAL A 50 4.13 -6.17 -18.27
N LEU A 51 4.66 -6.70 -17.17
CA LEU A 51 3.88 -7.18 -16.03
C LEU A 51 3.42 -5.98 -15.18
N ASP A 52 2.52 -5.19 -15.78
CA ASP A 52 2.04 -3.93 -15.24
C ASP A 52 3.23 -3.07 -14.74
N SER A 53 3.23 -2.68 -13.47
CA SER A 53 4.44 -2.16 -12.80
C SER A 53 4.60 -2.62 -11.37
N GLN A 54 4.09 -3.80 -11.07
CA GLN A 54 4.08 -4.41 -9.74
C GLN A 54 4.77 -5.77 -9.77
N VAL A 55 5.35 -6.19 -8.65
CA VAL A 55 6.07 -7.48 -8.56
C VAL A 55 5.39 -8.51 -7.67
N VAL A 56 4.40 -8.11 -6.87
CA VAL A 56 3.63 -9.05 -6.03
C VAL A 56 3.00 -10.21 -6.81
N PRO A 57 2.54 -10.06 -8.08
CA PRO A 57 1.95 -11.20 -8.80
C PRO A 57 2.93 -12.36 -9.02
N LEU A 58 4.24 -12.10 -9.02
CA LEU A 58 5.26 -13.16 -9.09
C LEU A 58 5.25 -14.01 -7.82
N GLU A 59 5.19 -13.37 -6.65
CA GLU A 59 5.14 -14.10 -5.38
C GLU A 59 3.83 -14.88 -5.26
N ASP A 60 2.69 -14.26 -5.63
CA ASP A 60 1.39 -14.93 -5.65
C ASP A 60 1.39 -16.15 -6.59
N TYR A 61 2.11 -16.08 -7.73
CA TYR A 61 2.26 -17.20 -8.66
C TYR A 61 3.18 -18.31 -8.13
N PHE A 62 4.35 -17.96 -7.58
CA PHE A 62 5.33 -18.94 -7.09
C PHE A 62 4.90 -19.66 -5.81
N GLU A 63 3.94 -19.11 -5.06
CA GLU A 63 3.26 -19.87 -4.00
C GLU A 63 2.50 -21.09 -4.53
N ILE A 64 2.05 -21.05 -5.80
CA ILE A 64 1.28 -22.12 -6.44
C ILE A 64 2.14 -22.96 -7.40
N ARG A 65 3.02 -22.30 -8.17
CA ARG A 65 3.88 -22.90 -9.20
C ARG A 65 5.37 -22.62 -8.93
N PRO A 66 5.94 -23.05 -7.78
CA PRO A 66 7.34 -22.77 -7.46
C PRO A 66 8.32 -23.37 -8.52
N GLU A 67 7.93 -24.43 -9.21
CA GLU A 67 8.69 -25.07 -10.28
C GLU A 67 8.95 -24.15 -11.49
N ASN A 68 8.10 -23.13 -11.69
CA ASN A 68 8.21 -22.20 -12.81
C ASN A 68 9.06 -20.95 -12.48
N GLU A 69 9.51 -20.78 -11.24
CA GLU A 69 10.38 -19.66 -10.84
C GLU A 69 11.63 -19.55 -11.73
N PRO A 70 12.41 -20.63 -11.98
CA PRO A 70 13.59 -20.54 -12.85
C PRO A 70 13.27 -20.11 -14.29
N VAL A 71 12.10 -20.52 -14.81
CA VAL A 71 11.65 -20.20 -16.17
C VAL A 71 11.30 -18.73 -16.31
N ILE A 72 10.48 -18.20 -15.39
CA ILE A 72 10.12 -16.78 -15.37
C ILE A 72 11.36 -15.90 -15.13
N LYS A 73 12.21 -16.30 -14.20
CA LYS A 73 13.48 -15.61 -13.91
C LYS A 73 14.38 -15.51 -15.15
N LYS A 74 14.45 -16.56 -15.98
CA LYS A 74 15.17 -16.53 -17.26
C LYS A 74 14.62 -15.43 -18.18
N TYR A 75 13.30 -15.39 -18.41
CA TYR A 75 12.70 -14.39 -19.30
C TYR A 75 12.79 -12.96 -18.78
N ILE A 76 12.77 -12.75 -17.45
CA ILE A 76 13.03 -11.43 -16.85
C ILE A 76 14.48 -10.99 -17.11
N LYS A 77 15.46 -11.89 -16.94
CA LYS A 77 16.88 -11.59 -17.20
C LYS A 77 17.16 -11.29 -18.68
N GLU A 78 16.45 -11.96 -19.59
CA GLU A 78 16.50 -11.70 -21.03
C GLU A 78 15.80 -10.38 -21.43
N GLY A 79 15.10 -9.72 -20.49
CA GLY A 79 14.35 -8.49 -20.77
C GLY A 79 13.04 -8.72 -21.53
N ARG A 80 12.54 -9.96 -21.54
CA ARG A 80 11.30 -10.38 -22.21
C ARG A 80 10.07 -10.29 -21.32
N ILE A 81 10.27 -10.19 -20.00
CA ILE A 81 9.26 -9.77 -19.04
C ILE A 81 9.83 -8.57 -18.28
N GLU A 82 9.16 -7.41 -18.37
CA GLU A 82 9.47 -6.24 -17.54
C GLU A 82 8.64 -6.25 -16.26
N ILE A 83 9.28 -5.93 -15.13
CA ILE A 83 8.69 -6.01 -13.80
C ILE A 83 9.02 -4.78 -12.95
N GLY A 84 8.15 -4.46 -11.98
CA GLY A 84 8.32 -3.33 -11.06
C GLY A 84 8.05 -1.97 -11.73
N PRO A 85 8.44 -0.83 -11.13
CA PRO A 85 9.29 -0.71 -9.95
C PRO A 85 8.57 -0.90 -8.61
N TRP A 86 7.24 -0.94 -8.62
CA TRP A 86 6.43 -1.02 -7.41
C TRP A 86 6.35 -2.45 -6.89
N TYR A 87 6.07 -2.60 -5.59
CA TYR A 87 5.70 -3.89 -5.02
C TYR A 87 4.26 -4.24 -5.40
N THR A 88 3.33 -3.31 -5.19
CA THR A 88 1.90 -3.43 -5.54
C THR A 88 1.42 -2.21 -6.33
N ALA A 89 0.31 -2.36 -7.06
CA ALA A 89 -0.37 -1.27 -7.76
C ALA A 89 -1.15 -0.34 -6.81
N LEU A 90 -0.42 0.47 -6.02
CA LEU A 90 -0.97 1.23 -4.89
C LEU A 90 -1.89 2.41 -5.26
N ASP A 91 -2.73 2.86 -4.32
CA ASP A 91 -3.31 4.21 -4.35
C ASP A 91 -2.53 5.17 -3.44
N SER A 92 -2.13 6.32 -3.97
CA SER A 92 -1.26 7.26 -3.26
C SER A 92 -2.00 8.29 -2.40
N ASN A 93 -3.34 8.34 -2.45
CA ASN A 93 -4.13 9.37 -1.77
C ASN A 93 -4.49 9.00 -0.32
N THR A 94 -4.48 7.71 0.00
CA THR A 94 -5.03 7.18 1.26
C THR A 94 -3.99 6.53 2.18
N ILE A 95 -2.72 6.53 1.79
CA ILE A 95 -1.61 5.93 2.54
C ILE A 95 -0.52 6.96 2.86
N SER A 96 0.36 6.63 3.79
CA SER A 96 1.48 7.51 4.18
C SER A 96 2.55 7.66 3.10
N GLY A 97 3.28 8.78 3.12
CA GLY A 97 4.45 8.98 2.24
C GLY A 97 5.57 7.95 2.44
N GLU A 98 5.72 7.44 3.66
CA GLU A 98 6.62 6.32 3.94
C GLU A 98 6.13 5.05 3.24
N ALA A 99 4.85 4.70 3.30
CA ALA A 99 4.31 3.54 2.61
C ALA A 99 4.53 3.61 1.09
N ILE A 100 4.32 4.77 0.47
CA ILE A 100 4.64 4.98 -0.97
C ILE A 100 6.12 4.67 -1.23
N THR A 101 7.02 5.20 -0.40
CA THR A 101 8.47 4.98 -0.51
C THR A 101 8.84 3.51 -0.28
N ARG A 102 8.23 2.86 0.72
CA ARG A 102 8.43 1.44 1.02
C ARG A 102 7.92 0.55 -0.11
N ASN A 103 6.85 0.94 -0.79
CA ASN A 103 6.34 0.19 -1.94
C ASN A 103 7.37 0.14 -3.08
N LEU A 104 8.03 1.25 -3.40
CA LEU A 104 9.17 1.26 -4.33
C LEU A 104 10.37 0.48 -3.79
N LEU A 105 10.73 0.69 -2.53
CA LEU A 105 11.90 0.03 -1.93
C LEU A 105 11.77 -1.50 -1.95
N VAL A 106 10.61 -2.01 -1.51
CA VAL A 106 10.31 -3.44 -1.53
C VAL A 106 10.19 -3.93 -2.97
N GLY A 107 9.52 -3.17 -3.85
CA GLY A 107 9.39 -3.52 -5.27
C GLY A 107 10.75 -3.70 -5.94
N HIS A 108 11.68 -2.76 -5.74
CA HIS A 108 13.06 -2.86 -6.22
C HIS A 108 13.82 -4.06 -5.64
N ARG A 109 13.67 -4.30 -4.33
CA ARG A 109 14.34 -5.41 -3.65
C ARG A 109 13.86 -6.75 -4.20
N ILE A 110 12.55 -6.93 -4.35
CA ILE A 110 11.96 -8.17 -4.85
C ILE A 110 12.25 -8.34 -6.34
N ALA A 111 12.04 -7.30 -7.17
CA ALA A 111 12.40 -7.32 -8.58
C ALA A 111 13.86 -7.72 -8.81
N GLY A 112 14.78 -7.16 -8.00
CA GLY A 112 16.22 -7.44 -8.08
C GLY A 112 16.59 -8.91 -7.81
N LYS A 113 15.76 -9.68 -7.10
CA LYS A 113 15.96 -11.13 -6.92
C LYS A 113 15.74 -11.90 -8.23
N TYR A 114 14.88 -11.39 -9.10
CA TYR A 114 14.50 -12.03 -10.36
C TYR A 114 15.32 -11.50 -11.55
N GLY A 115 15.57 -10.19 -11.61
CA GLY A 115 16.39 -9.59 -12.65
C GLY A 115 16.34 -8.07 -12.66
N ARG A 116 16.29 -7.48 -13.85
CA ARG A 116 16.33 -6.02 -14.02
C ARG A 116 15.00 -5.39 -13.59
N VAL A 117 15.09 -4.35 -12.78
CA VAL A 117 13.92 -3.52 -12.41
C VAL A 117 13.59 -2.56 -13.55
N MET A 118 12.30 -2.46 -13.91
CA MET A 118 11.81 -1.42 -14.81
C MET A 118 11.97 -0.04 -14.15
N LYS A 119 12.89 0.79 -14.67
CA LYS A 119 13.14 2.15 -14.19
C LYS A 119 12.25 3.17 -14.88
N VAL A 120 10.95 2.92 -14.83
CA VAL A 120 9.90 3.80 -15.36
C VAL A 120 8.85 3.97 -14.29
N GLY A 121 8.48 5.21 -13.99
CA GLY A 121 7.37 5.52 -13.09
C GLY A 121 6.05 5.23 -13.81
N TYR A 122 5.70 3.97 -13.99
CA TYR A 122 4.45 3.56 -14.60
C TYR A 122 3.41 3.47 -13.48
N THR A 123 2.41 4.34 -13.51
CA THR A 123 1.29 4.37 -12.55
C THR A 123 -0.01 4.52 -13.33
N PRO A 124 -0.42 3.47 -14.08
CA PRO A 124 -1.73 3.41 -14.71
C PRO A 124 -2.89 3.33 -13.69
N PHE A 125 -2.55 2.97 -12.47
CA PHE A 125 -3.43 2.85 -11.31
C PHE A 125 -3.38 4.09 -10.42
N GLY A 126 -4.13 4.03 -9.33
CA GLY A 126 -4.23 5.10 -8.36
C GLY A 126 -5.16 6.21 -8.84
N PHE A 127 -6.01 6.69 -7.95
CA PHE A 127 -7.09 7.61 -8.30
C PHE A 127 -6.59 9.06 -8.17
N GLY A 128 -5.59 9.39 -9.00
CA GLY A 128 -4.82 10.63 -8.91
C GLY A 128 -3.43 10.42 -8.33
N GLN A 129 -2.60 11.46 -8.40
CA GLN A 129 -1.18 11.38 -8.08
C GLN A 129 -0.77 12.49 -7.11
N VAL A 130 -0.10 12.11 -6.02
CA VAL A 130 0.48 13.08 -5.07
C VAL A 130 1.62 13.87 -5.71
N GLY A 131 1.74 15.14 -5.37
CA GLY A 131 2.67 16.07 -6.04
C GLY A 131 4.15 15.80 -5.79
N GLN A 132 4.49 14.99 -4.78
CA GLN A 132 5.88 14.63 -4.46
C GLN A 132 6.42 13.42 -5.24
N LEU A 133 5.60 12.77 -6.08
CA LEU A 133 6.06 11.59 -6.83
C LEU A 133 7.27 11.86 -7.74
N PRO A 134 7.41 13.00 -8.45
CA PRO A 134 8.65 13.31 -9.16
C PRO A 134 9.89 13.26 -8.27
N GLN A 135 9.83 13.88 -7.08
CA GLN A 135 10.91 13.84 -6.09
C GLN A 135 11.22 12.40 -5.64
N ILE A 136 10.18 11.63 -5.27
CA ILE A 136 10.32 10.24 -4.84
C ILE A 136 10.95 9.40 -5.95
N TYR A 137 10.44 9.49 -7.18
CA TYR A 137 10.97 8.74 -8.33
C TYR A 137 12.45 9.01 -8.58
N LYS A 138 12.89 10.27 -8.50
CA LYS A 138 14.31 10.62 -8.64
C LYS A 138 15.18 9.92 -7.59
N GLY A 139 14.69 9.81 -6.35
CA GLY A 139 15.36 9.05 -5.29
C GLY A 139 15.58 7.56 -5.62
N PHE A 140 14.77 6.99 -6.50
CA PHE A 140 14.90 5.62 -7.01
C PHE A 140 15.58 5.54 -8.39
N GLY A 141 16.14 6.63 -8.90
CA GLY A 141 16.77 6.68 -10.23
C GLY A 141 15.77 6.48 -11.37
N ILE A 142 14.53 6.94 -11.17
CA ILE A 142 13.48 6.97 -12.19
C ILE A 142 13.36 8.42 -12.67
N ASP A 143 13.54 8.63 -13.98
CA ASP A 143 13.57 9.97 -14.60
C ASP A 143 12.42 10.23 -15.58
N THR A 144 11.60 9.21 -15.80
CA THR A 144 10.46 9.22 -16.72
C THR A 144 9.27 8.52 -16.08
N CYS A 145 8.08 9.12 -16.16
CA CYS A 145 6.85 8.51 -15.63
C CYS A 145 5.66 8.59 -16.60
N PHE A 146 4.69 7.71 -16.41
CA PHE A 146 3.49 7.59 -17.22
C PHE A 146 2.29 7.37 -16.32
N PHE A 147 1.29 8.24 -16.40
CA PHE A 147 0.05 8.15 -15.64
C PHE A 147 -1.04 8.91 -16.36
N TYR A 148 -2.29 8.46 -16.25
CA TYR A 148 -3.41 9.14 -16.93
C TYR A 148 -4.54 9.55 -15.98
N ARG A 149 -4.56 9.02 -14.76
CA ARG A 149 -5.54 9.40 -13.74
C ARG A 149 -5.02 10.61 -13.00
N GLY A 150 -5.87 11.62 -12.83
CA GLY A 150 -5.47 12.88 -12.19
C GLY A 150 -5.06 14.00 -13.14
N ILE A 151 -4.97 13.73 -14.45
CA ILE A 151 -4.53 14.70 -15.46
C ILE A 151 -5.49 14.77 -16.65
N THR A 152 -5.73 15.99 -17.14
CA THR A 152 -6.60 16.27 -18.28
C THR A 152 -5.84 16.84 -19.47
N GLU A 153 -6.44 16.77 -20.66
CA GLU A 153 -5.87 17.39 -21.87
C GLU A 153 -5.78 18.92 -21.77
N LYS A 154 -6.58 19.53 -20.90
CA LYS A 154 -6.48 20.96 -20.59
C LYS A 154 -5.17 21.29 -19.85
N GLU A 155 -4.71 20.37 -19.00
CA GLU A 155 -3.49 20.55 -18.21
C GLU A 155 -2.24 20.18 -19.01
N ALA A 156 -2.32 19.09 -19.77
CA ALA A 156 -1.29 18.65 -20.71
C ALA A 156 -1.92 18.43 -22.10
N PRO A 157 -1.96 19.46 -22.96
CA PRO A 157 -2.53 19.35 -24.31
C PRO A 157 -1.87 18.25 -25.14
N ALA A 158 -0.53 18.25 -25.16
CA ALA A 158 0.24 17.13 -25.70
C ALA A 158 0.35 15.99 -24.67
N PRO A 159 0.45 14.73 -25.12
CA PRO A 159 0.81 13.61 -24.27
C PRO A 159 2.10 13.82 -23.49
N GLU A 160 3.12 14.49 -24.06
CA GLU A 160 4.41 14.76 -23.42
C GLU A 160 4.41 16.07 -22.62
N PHE A 161 4.85 16.01 -21.36
CA PHE A 161 4.95 17.17 -20.47
C PHE A 161 6.07 17.01 -19.44
N ILE A 162 6.39 18.08 -18.71
CA ILE A 162 7.27 18.05 -17.54
C ILE A 162 6.41 18.17 -16.28
N TRP A 163 6.54 17.21 -15.38
CA TRP A 163 5.90 17.26 -14.07
C TRP A 163 6.86 17.77 -13.01
N VAL A 164 6.43 18.78 -12.27
CA VAL A 164 7.24 19.54 -11.31
C VAL A 164 6.68 19.35 -9.91
N SER A 165 7.49 18.79 -9.01
CA SER A 165 7.16 18.64 -7.59
C SER A 165 7.21 19.99 -6.85
N PRO A 166 6.55 20.10 -5.67
CA PRO A 166 6.62 21.29 -4.82
C PRO A 166 8.03 21.75 -4.44
N ASP A 167 9.00 20.83 -4.39
CA ASP A 167 10.42 21.12 -4.13
C ASP A 167 11.18 21.63 -5.37
N GLY A 168 10.53 21.70 -6.53
CA GLY A 168 11.13 22.07 -7.81
C GLY A 168 11.73 20.89 -8.59
N THR A 169 11.69 19.66 -8.07
CA THR A 169 12.17 18.48 -8.81
C THR A 169 11.33 18.24 -10.07
N GLU A 170 12.00 18.00 -11.19
CA GLU A 170 11.36 17.78 -12.49
C GLU A 170 11.55 16.35 -13.00
N ILE A 171 10.49 15.79 -13.58
CA ILE A 171 10.52 14.50 -14.27
C ILE A 171 9.83 14.62 -15.63
N PHE A 172 10.35 13.91 -16.63
CA PHE A 172 9.67 13.80 -17.93
C PHE A 172 8.47 12.89 -17.78
N SER A 173 7.33 13.30 -18.33
CA SER A 173 6.07 12.61 -18.08
C SER A 173 5.27 12.46 -19.36
N SER A 174 4.45 11.41 -19.40
CA SER A 174 3.41 11.29 -20.41
C SER A 174 2.07 10.83 -19.85
N ARG A 175 0.99 11.41 -20.38
CA ARG A 175 -0.39 11.01 -20.06
C ARG A 175 -0.94 9.92 -20.97
N PHE A 176 -0.08 9.33 -21.80
CA PHE A 176 -0.45 8.53 -22.96
C PHE A 176 -1.29 9.33 -23.97
N GLY A 177 -1.59 8.72 -25.11
CA GLY A 177 -2.51 9.30 -26.09
C GLY A 177 -3.97 8.91 -25.87
N THR A 178 -4.71 8.82 -26.96
CA THR A 178 -6.13 8.41 -26.98
C THR A 178 -6.30 7.06 -26.30
N MET A 179 -7.36 6.88 -25.48
CA MET A 179 -7.62 5.65 -24.72
C MET A 179 -6.48 5.18 -23.77
N ARG A 180 -5.42 5.99 -23.63
CA ARG A 180 -4.36 5.91 -22.63
C ARG A 180 -3.65 4.55 -22.59
N ARG A 181 -3.75 3.81 -21.48
CA ARG A 181 -3.07 2.52 -21.27
C ARG A 181 -3.66 1.33 -22.04
N VAL A 182 -4.84 1.50 -22.63
CA VAL A 182 -5.59 0.43 -23.31
C VAL A 182 -5.85 0.79 -24.78
N ASN A 183 -5.01 1.65 -25.35
CA ASN A 183 -5.29 2.29 -26.63
C ASN A 183 -5.35 1.30 -27.79
N PHE A 184 -4.31 0.48 -28.00
CA PHE A 184 -4.31 -0.53 -29.06
C PHE A 184 -5.41 -1.56 -28.82
N TYR A 185 -5.65 -1.93 -27.56
CA TYR A 185 -6.70 -2.90 -27.23
C TYR A 185 -8.08 -2.43 -27.68
N PHE A 186 -8.50 -1.20 -27.35
CA PHE A 186 -9.82 -0.72 -27.74
C PHE A 186 -9.86 -0.21 -29.18
N GLU A 187 -8.91 0.63 -29.59
CA GLU A 187 -8.99 1.35 -30.85
C GLU A 187 -8.68 0.49 -32.07
N ILE A 188 -7.98 -0.64 -31.89
CA ILE A 188 -7.54 -1.49 -33.00
C ILE A 188 -8.03 -2.93 -32.78
N TRP A 189 -7.53 -3.61 -31.75
CA TRP A 189 -7.82 -5.03 -31.53
C TRP A 189 -9.31 -5.27 -31.39
N ARG A 190 -9.97 -4.59 -30.45
CA ARG A 190 -11.38 -4.82 -30.15
C ARG A 190 -12.29 -4.42 -31.30
N LYS A 191 -12.05 -3.28 -31.95
CA LYS A 191 -12.79 -2.91 -33.18
C LYS A 191 -12.64 -3.94 -34.30
N SER A 192 -11.49 -4.58 -34.44
CA SER A 192 -11.30 -5.62 -35.46
C SER A 192 -11.87 -6.98 -35.07
N SER A 193 -12.16 -7.21 -33.79
CA SER A 193 -12.53 -8.54 -33.30
C SER A 193 -13.94 -8.67 -32.75
N PHE A 194 -14.54 -7.56 -32.31
CA PHE A 194 -15.86 -7.50 -31.72
C PHE A 194 -16.53 -6.19 -32.12
N THR A 195 -17.58 -6.27 -32.95
CA THR A 195 -18.41 -5.11 -33.28
C THR A 195 -19.88 -5.49 -33.27
N ASP A 196 -20.43 -5.73 -32.09
CA ASP A 196 -21.88 -5.80 -31.94
C ASP A 196 -22.41 -4.37 -31.76
N ASN A 197 -23.32 -3.95 -32.65
CA ASN A 197 -23.99 -2.64 -32.60
C ASN A 197 -23.08 -1.40 -32.59
N GLY A 198 -21.82 -1.53 -33.05
CA GLY A 198 -20.86 -0.43 -33.10
C GLY A 198 -20.31 0.04 -31.75
N CYS A 199 -20.66 -0.61 -30.62
CA CYS A 199 -20.09 -0.29 -29.31
C CYS A 199 -18.81 -1.09 -29.06
N VAL A 200 -17.69 -0.40 -28.96
CA VAL A 200 -16.39 -1.02 -28.69
C VAL A 200 -16.17 -1.27 -27.20
N LYS A 201 -16.99 -0.72 -26.30
CA LYS A 201 -16.83 -0.89 -24.85
C LYS A 201 -17.59 -2.08 -24.31
N ASP A 202 -18.77 -2.32 -24.87
CA ASP A 202 -19.65 -3.40 -24.45
C ASP A 202 -19.54 -4.59 -25.38
N ARG A 203 -20.01 -5.74 -24.91
CA ARG A 203 -20.18 -6.93 -25.73
C ARG A 203 -21.38 -7.68 -25.20
N ILE A 204 -22.25 -8.13 -26.10
CA ILE A 204 -23.39 -8.96 -25.73
C ILE A 204 -23.00 -10.41 -26.02
N SER A 205 -23.22 -11.28 -25.04
CA SER A 205 -23.05 -12.72 -25.27
C SER A 205 -24.24 -13.24 -26.05
N HIS A 206 -24.06 -13.53 -27.34
CA HIS A 206 -25.08 -14.19 -28.14
C HIS A 206 -24.90 -15.71 -28.04
N TRP A 207 -25.88 -16.39 -27.43
CA TRP A 207 -25.88 -17.85 -27.25
C TRP A 207 -25.81 -18.63 -28.57
N LYS A 208 -26.13 -17.99 -29.69
CA LYS A 208 -26.08 -18.59 -31.04
C LYS A 208 -24.69 -18.54 -31.68
N ASP A 209 -23.71 -17.86 -31.08
CA ASP A 209 -22.36 -17.68 -31.67
C ASP A 209 -21.46 -18.92 -31.55
N GLY A 210 -21.97 -20.02 -30.98
CA GLY A 210 -21.19 -21.24 -30.74
C GLY A 210 -20.14 -21.09 -29.64
N GLN A 211 -20.23 -20.03 -28.82
CA GLN A 211 -19.48 -19.89 -27.58
C GLN A 211 -20.04 -20.84 -26.53
N ILE A 212 -19.16 -21.50 -25.77
CA ILE A 212 -19.56 -22.34 -24.65
C ILE A 212 -19.53 -21.47 -23.39
N SER A 213 -20.69 -20.99 -22.97
CA SER A 213 -20.85 -20.27 -21.71
C SER A 213 -21.16 -21.24 -20.58
N PHE A 214 -20.53 -21.03 -19.42
CA PHE A 214 -20.68 -21.86 -18.24
C PHE A 214 -20.94 -20.99 -17.00
N ARG A 215 -21.85 -21.44 -16.14
CA ARG A 215 -22.11 -20.82 -14.85
C ARG A 215 -22.73 -21.85 -13.91
N LEU A 216 -22.35 -21.80 -12.64
CA LEU A 216 -23.02 -22.56 -11.58
C LEU A 216 -24.40 -21.99 -11.28
N CYS A 217 -25.38 -22.86 -11.02
CA CYS A 217 -26.79 -22.49 -10.84
C CYS A 217 -27.34 -22.79 -9.44
N ASN A 218 -26.47 -22.96 -8.45
CA ASN A 218 -26.86 -23.11 -7.05
C ASN A 218 -27.06 -21.71 -6.39
N GLU A 219 -27.62 -21.71 -5.18
CA GLU A 219 -27.90 -20.47 -4.43
C GLU A 219 -26.63 -19.68 -4.09
N GLU A 220 -25.57 -20.39 -3.71
CA GLU A 220 -24.27 -19.80 -3.35
C GLU A 220 -23.66 -19.00 -4.53
N SER A 221 -23.75 -19.52 -5.74
CA SER A 221 -23.21 -18.89 -6.96
C SER A 221 -24.19 -17.96 -7.66
N ARG A 222 -25.33 -17.60 -7.04
CA ARG A 222 -26.38 -16.78 -7.65
C ARG A 222 -25.89 -15.41 -8.14
N TYR A 223 -24.81 -14.87 -7.57
CA TYR A 223 -24.23 -13.60 -8.00
C TYR A 223 -22.85 -13.74 -8.66
N ASP A 224 -22.33 -14.96 -8.80
CA ASP A 224 -21.04 -15.21 -9.42
C ASP A 224 -21.08 -14.94 -10.93
N HIS A 225 -19.94 -14.47 -11.44
CA HIS A 225 -19.70 -14.31 -12.87
C HIS A 225 -19.73 -15.67 -13.60
N GLY A 226 -20.32 -15.69 -14.79
CA GLY A 226 -20.18 -16.81 -15.72
C GLY A 226 -18.84 -16.77 -16.45
N SER A 227 -18.40 -17.92 -16.95
CA SER A 227 -17.18 -18.08 -17.75
C SER A 227 -17.51 -18.43 -19.20
N VAL A 228 -16.67 -17.98 -20.14
CA VAL A 228 -16.70 -18.44 -21.54
C VAL A 228 -15.57 -19.44 -21.73
N LEU A 229 -15.92 -20.73 -21.79
CA LEU A 229 -14.95 -21.84 -21.85
C LEU A 229 -14.29 -21.99 -23.23
N LYS A 230 -15.00 -21.57 -24.28
CA LYS A 230 -14.49 -21.57 -25.65
C LYS A 230 -14.75 -20.22 -26.31
N PRO A 231 -13.86 -19.23 -26.10
CA PRO A 231 -13.99 -17.96 -26.78
C PRO A 231 -13.76 -18.13 -28.28
N GLN A 232 -14.62 -17.51 -29.08
CA GLN A 232 -14.50 -17.47 -30.55
C GLN A 232 -13.99 -16.07 -30.92
N LEU A 233 -12.67 -15.89 -30.89
CA LEU A 233 -12.05 -14.66 -31.35
C LEU A 233 -11.85 -14.74 -32.87
N LYS A 234 -12.48 -13.84 -33.60
CA LYS A 234 -12.26 -13.64 -35.05
C LYS A 234 -11.71 -12.25 -35.25
N ILE A 235 -10.88 -12.06 -36.28
CA ILE A 235 -10.35 -10.74 -36.64
C ILE A 235 -10.79 -10.45 -38.07
N ASP A 236 -11.47 -9.32 -38.24
CA ASP A 236 -11.69 -8.68 -39.52
C ASP A 236 -10.43 -7.85 -39.87
N TRP A 237 -9.69 -8.33 -40.87
CA TRP A 237 -8.40 -7.76 -41.25
C TRP A 237 -8.54 -6.39 -41.94
N ASP A 238 -9.65 -6.15 -42.66
CA ASP A 238 -9.91 -4.86 -43.30
C ASP A 238 -10.24 -3.80 -42.25
N VAL A 239 -11.04 -4.17 -41.24
CA VAL A 239 -11.34 -3.31 -40.09
C VAL A 239 -10.09 -3.05 -39.26
N LEU A 240 -9.22 -4.06 -39.07
CA LEU A 240 -7.93 -3.92 -38.40
C LEU A 240 -7.06 -2.85 -39.09
N GLN A 241 -6.87 -2.96 -40.41
CA GLN A 241 -6.07 -2.03 -41.18
C GLN A 241 -6.63 -0.60 -41.09
N LYS A 242 -7.94 -0.44 -41.32
CA LYS A 242 -8.61 0.87 -41.28
C LYS A 242 -8.52 1.51 -39.89
N SER A 243 -8.73 0.71 -38.84
CA SER A 243 -8.67 1.16 -37.45
C SER A 243 -7.25 1.56 -37.04
N PHE A 244 -6.24 0.77 -37.40
CA PHE A 244 -4.83 1.12 -37.19
C PHE A 244 -4.47 2.46 -37.84
N ARG A 245 -4.85 2.64 -39.11
CA ARG A 245 -4.56 3.88 -39.87
C ARG A 245 -5.25 5.09 -39.25
N THR A 246 -6.54 4.96 -38.95
CA THR A 246 -7.33 6.03 -38.32
C THR A 246 -6.76 6.41 -36.96
N PHE A 247 -6.39 5.42 -36.14
CA PHE A 247 -5.78 5.64 -34.83
C PHE A 247 -4.44 6.38 -34.95
N VAL A 248 -3.54 5.91 -35.81
CA VAL A 248 -2.24 6.56 -36.04
C VAL A 248 -2.41 8.02 -36.49
N ASP A 249 -3.35 8.31 -37.40
CA ASP A 249 -3.60 9.67 -37.89
C ASP A 249 -4.15 10.59 -36.79
N GLN A 250 -4.87 10.04 -35.80
CA GLN A 250 -5.32 10.78 -34.63
C GLN A 250 -4.15 11.04 -33.67
N GLU A 251 -3.36 10.03 -33.37
CA GLU A 251 -2.23 10.14 -32.43
C GLU A 251 -1.15 11.11 -32.96
N LYS A 252 -0.85 11.08 -34.27
CA LYS A 252 0.07 12.03 -34.92
C LYS A 252 -0.33 13.50 -34.76
N LYS A 253 -1.60 13.81 -34.48
CA LYS A 253 -2.08 15.18 -34.26
C LYS A 253 -1.84 15.67 -32.83
N ILE A 254 -1.71 14.77 -31.86
CA ILE A 254 -1.59 15.12 -30.45
C ILE A 254 -0.17 14.93 -29.92
N PHE A 255 0.57 13.92 -30.40
CA PHE A 255 1.96 13.69 -30.01
C PHE A 255 2.89 14.74 -30.60
N LEU A 256 3.88 15.18 -29.81
CA LEU A 256 4.94 16.07 -30.26
C LEU A 256 6.09 15.30 -30.94
N THR A 257 6.09 13.98 -30.83
CA THR A 257 7.14 13.07 -31.29
C THR A 257 6.56 11.98 -32.19
N PRO A 258 7.38 11.31 -33.03
CA PRO A 258 6.91 10.18 -33.84
C PRO A 258 6.75 8.87 -33.04
N GLU A 259 7.07 8.87 -31.75
CA GLU A 259 7.09 7.66 -30.90
C GLU A 259 5.69 7.46 -30.29
N ILE A 260 4.92 6.50 -30.80
CA ILE A 260 3.52 6.28 -30.40
C ILE A 260 3.40 4.94 -29.65
N PRO A 261 2.84 4.92 -28.42
CA PRO A 261 2.66 3.68 -27.69
C PRO A 261 1.44 2.93 -28.22
N MET A 262 1.57 1.63 -28.42
CA MET A 262 0.49 0.72 -28.82
C MET A 262 0.28 -0.27 -27.66
N MET A 263 -0.37 0.22 -26.61
CA MET A 263 -0.60 -0.49 -25.35
C MET A 263 -1.70 -1.52 -25.54
N HIS A 264 -1.31 -2.79 -25.51
CA HIS A 264 -2.22 -3.92 -25.69
C HIS A 264 -2.37 -4.67 -24.37
N GLY A 265 -3.29 -4.18 -23.55
CA GLY A 265 -3.65 -4.80 -22.29
C GLY A 265 -5.03 -4.36 -21.83
N MET A 266 -5.58 -5.13 -20.90
CA MET A 266 -6.85 -4.87 -20.21
C MET A 266 -6.78 -5.53 -18.83
N ASP A 267 -7.74 -5.19 -17.98
CA ASP A 267 -7.88 -5.75 -16.64
C ASP A 267 -8.02 -7.28 -16.75
N THR A 268 -7.12 -8.00 -16.09
CA THR A 268 -7.10 -9.47 -15.98
C THR A 268 -7.03 -10.22 -17.31
N ARG A 269 -6.45 -9.61 -18.37
CA ARG A 269 -6.29 -10.25 -19.68
C ARG A 269 -4.98 -11.05 -19.80
N ALA A 270 -5.09 -12.26 -20.35
CA ALA A 270 -3.95 -13.06 -20.79
C ALA A 270 -3.45 -12.71 -22.20
N PRO A 271 -2.14 -12.89 -22.50
CA PRO A 271 -1.60 -12.70 -23.83
C PRO A 271 -2.16 -13.73 -24.82
N ASP A 272 -2.31 -13.34 -26.09
CA ASP A 272 -2.90 -14.19 -27.13
C ASP A 272 -1.91 -14.49 -28.27
N ILE A 273 -1.87 -15.74 -28.75
CA ILE A 273 -1.00 -16.15 -29.86
C ILE A 273 -1.32 -15.40 -31.17
N LEU A 274 -2.56 -14.95 -31.34
CA LEU A 274 -3.00 -14.15 -32.48
C LEU A 274 -2.30 -12.79 -32.55
N GLU A 275 -1.74 -12.29 -31.45
CA GLU A 275 -0.94 -11.07 -31.45
C GLU A 275 0.24 -11.16 -32.44
N LYS A 276 0.85 -12.35 -32.60
CA LYS A 276 1.89 -12.56 -33.62
C LYS A 276 1.39 -12.23 -35.02
N ARG A 277 0.20 -12.74 -35.34
CA ARG A 277 -0.40 -12.56 -36.66
C ARG A 277 -0.80 -11.11 -36.86
N VAL A 278 -1.46 -10.49 -35.89
CA VAL A 278 -1.85 -9.07 -35.94
C VAL A 278 -0.64 -8.16 -36.14
N VAL A 279 0.45 -8.40 -35.41
CA VAL A 279 1.69 -7.62 -35.59
C VAL A 279 2.25 -7.77 -37.00
N SER A 280 2.27 -9.01 -37.52
CA SER A 280 2.75 -9.29 -38.88
C SER A 280 1.88 -8.63 -39.95
N GLU A 281 0.56 -8.66 -39.80
CA GLU A 281 -0.36 -8.02 -40.74
C GLU A 281 -0.22 -6.50 -40.72
N ILE A 282 -0.14 -5.86 -39.56
CA ILE A 282 0.07 -4.41 -39.45
C ILE A 282 1.39 -4.00 -40.13
N GLN A 283 2.46 -4.79 -39.97
CA GLN A 283 3.74 -4.53 -40.61
C GLN A 283 3.65 -4.51 -42.15
N ASN A 284 2.75 -5.28 -42.75
CA ASN A 284 2.53 -5.29 -44.20
C ASN A 284 1.87 -4.01 -44.71
N TYR A 285 1.18 -3.26 -43.84
CA TYR A 285 0.46 -2.05 -44.23
C TYR A 285 1.32 -0.79 -44.14
N LEU A 286 2.50 -0.84 -43.52
CA LEU A 286 3.34 0.32 -43.20
C LEU A 286 3.90 1.04 -44.43
N HIS A 287 4.00 2.37 -44.35
CA HIS A 287 4.78 3.14 -45.33
C HIS A 287 6.29 2.97 -45.07
N ARG A 288 7.13 3.27 -46.06
CA ARG A 288 8.60 3.04 -45.98
C ARG A 288 9.28 3.77 -44.82
N ASP A 289 8.70 4.87 -44.37
CA ASP A 289 9.17 5.73 -43.29
C ASP A 289 8.47 5.47 -41.95
N GLU A 290 7.69 4.40 -41.84
CA GLU A 290 6.97 3.97 -40.63
C GLU A 290 7.53 2.66 -40.08
N GLU A 291 7.39 2.43 -38.77
CA GLU A 291 7.78 1.19 -38.09
C GLU A 291 6.73 0.77 -37.06
N PHE A 292 6.46 -0.54 -36.97
CA PHE A 292 5.64 -1.17 -35.93
C PHE A 292 6.35 -2.42 -35.41
N PHE A 293 6.64 -2.47 -34.12
CA PHE A 293 7.50 -3.51 -33.55
C PHE A 293 7.17 -3.80 -32.09
N TYR A 294 7.50 -5.01 -31.63
CA TYR A 294 7.46 -5.37 -30.21
C TYR A 294 8.39 -4.49 -29.41
N SER A 295 7.87 -3.87 -28.36
CA SER A 295 8.60 -2.94 -27.51
C SER A 295 8.36 -3.28 -26.04
N SER A 296 9.21 -2.68 -25.21
CA SER A 296 9.05 -2.65 -23.76
C SER A 296 8.65 -1.24 -23.32
N MET A 297 8.14 -1.11 -22.09
CA MET A 297 7.83 0.20 -21.50
C MET A 297 9.12 0.99 -21.24
N SER A 298 10.21 0.34 -20.78
CA SER A 298 11.51 1.01 -20.65
C SER A 298 12.08 1.46 -21.99
N GLY A 299 11.89 0.66 -23.04
CA GLY A 299 12.30 0.98 -24.41
C GLY A 299 11.58 2.20 -24.95
N TYR A 300 10.25 2.21 -24.81
CA TYR A 300 9.40 3.32 -25.21
C TYR A 300 9.70 4.60 -24.40
N ALA A 301 9.83 4.51 -23.08
CA ALA A 301 10.19 5.65 -22.22
C ALA A 301 11.48 6.36 -22.69
N ARG A 302 12.53 5.58 -22.99
CA ARG A 302 13.79 6.13 -23.50
C ARG A 302 13.65 6.74 -24.90
N ALA A 303 12.87 6.11 -25.78
CA ALA A 303 12.65 6.62 -27.14
C ALA A 303 11.89 7.95 -27.10
N LEU A 304 10.79 8.00 -26.35
CA LEU A 304 9.96 9.18 -26.17
C LEU A 304 10.75 10.34 -25.56
N TYR A 305 11.50 10.09 -24.47
CA TYR A 305 12.35 11.10 -23.84
C TYR A 305 13.38 11.68 -24.82
N ARG A 306 14.06 10.83 -25.60
CA ARG A 306 15.06 11.26 -26.59
C ARG A 306 14.42 12.08 -27.71
N ALA A 307 13.25 11.65 -28.21
CA ALA A 307 12.54 12.33 -29.28
C ALA A 307 11.98 13.70 -28.82
N ALA A 308 11.62 13.83 -27.55
CA ALA A 308 11.13 15.08 -26.95
C ALA A 308 12.25 16.07 -26.56
N LYS A 309 13.53 15.66 -26.65
CA LYS A 309 14.65 16.50 -26.24
C LYS A 309 14.72 17.78 -27.09
N GLY A 310 14.73 18.93 -26.41
CA GLY A 310 14.76 20.26 -27.05
C GLY A 310 13.39 20.81 -27.44
N LEU A 311 12.30 20.05 -27.24
CA LEU A 311 10.94 20.56 -27.41
C LEU A 311 10.52 21.42 -26.21
N LYS A 312 9.71 22.44 -26.46
CA LYS A 312 9.09 23.24 -25.41
C LYS A 312 7.87 22.51 -24.86
N LEU A 313 8.06 21.79 -23.76
CA LEU A 313 7.01 21.00 -23.12
C LEU A 313 6.21 21.83 -22.12
N LYS A 314 4.92 21.49 -21.97
CA LYS A 314 4.07 22.06 -20.93
C LYS A 314 4.58 21.61 -19.55
N ARG A 315 4.55 22.51 -18.58
CA ARG A 315 4.88 22.23 -17.18
C ARG A 315 3.58 22.06 -16.38
N VAL A 316 3.49 20.97 -15.64
CA VAL A 316 2.40 20.65 -14.70
C VAL A 316 2.99 20.65 -13.30
N TYR A 317 2.35 21.32 -12.34
CA TYR A 317 2.91 21.55 -11.01
C TYR A 317 2.09 20.85 -9.93
N GLY A 318 2.77 20.23 -8.97
CA GLY A 318 2.14 19.68 -7.77
C GLY A 318 1.25 18.47 -8.04
N GLU A 319 0.16 18.35 -7.29
CA GLU A 319 -0.73 17.19 -7.35
C GLU A 319 -1.52 17.11 -8.67
N CYS A 320 -1.81 15.89 -9.11
CA CYS A 320 -2.68 15.62 -10.25
C CYS A 320 -3.96 14.91 -9.76
N ARG A 321 -5.05 15.67 -9.60
CA ARG A 321 -6.34 15.20 -9.05
C ARG A 321 -7.56 15.51 -9.93
N LYS A 322 -7.36 15.84 -11.20
CA LYS A 322 -8.45 16.16 -12.14
C LYS A 322 -8.80 14.97 -13.04
N GLY A 323 -9.95 15.03 -13.71
CA GLY A 323 -10.41 13.95 -14.58
C GLY A 323 -10.81 12.72 -13.78
N ASP A 324 -10.34 11.53 -14.19
CA ASP A 324 -10.73 10.23 -13.61
C ASP A 324 -9.97 9.91 -12.31
N ALA A 325 -10.04 10.83 -11.36
CA ALA A 325 -9.34 10.78 -10.07
C ALA A 325 -10.21 10.24 -8.91
N PHE A 326 -11.48 9.90 -9.14
CA PHE A 326 -12.37 9.21 -8.18
C PHE A 326 -12.20 9.60 -6.70
N THR A 327 -12.12 10.89 -6.39
CA THR A 327 -11.64 11.39 -5.10
C THR A 327 -12.47 10.96 -3.89
N ASN A 328 -13.71 10.49 -4.10
CA ASN A 328 -14.61 10.05 -3.03
C ASN A 328 -14.15 8.75 -2.34
N ILE A 329 -13.20 8.00 -2.93
CA ILE A 329 -12.62 6.78 -2.34
C ILE A 329 -12.00 6.99 -0.95
N VAL A 330 -11.60 8.22 -0.62
CA VAL A 330 -11.10 8.58 0.72
C VAL A 330 -12.12 8.37 1.84
N SER A 331 -13.42 8.40 1.51
CA SER A 331 -14.53 8.19 2.46
C SER A 331 -15.15 6.81 2.42
N ALA A 332 -14.81 5.98 1.42
CA ALA A 332 -15.35 4.63 1.31
C ALA A 332 -14.77 3.73 2.41
N ARG A 333 -15.62 2.92 3.06
CA ARG A 333 -15.23 1.98 4.14
C ARG A 333 -14.28 2.62 5.18
N PRO A 334 -14.72 3.66 5.91
CA PRO A 334 -13.84 4.46 6.78
C PRO A 334 -13.14 3.64 7.88
N ARG A 335 -13.72 2.50 8.28
CA ARG A 335 -13.09 1.57 9.24
C ARG A 335 -11.77 0.97 8.71
N GLN A 336 -11.66 0.71 7.40
CA GLN A 336 -10.40 0.28 6.77
C GLN A 336 -9.34 1.37 6.89
N LYS A 337 -9.69 2.62 6.55
CA LYS A 337 -8.77 3.76 6.62
C LYS A 337 -8.29 4.00 8.05
N LEU A 338 -9.16 3.79 9.05
CA LEU A 338 -8.81 3.92 10.45
C LEU A 338 -7.81 2.84 10.91
N ILE A 339 -8.04 1.56 10.58
CA ILE A 339 -7.10 0.51 10.98
C ILE A 339 -5.77 0.63 10.22
N GLU A 340 -5.81 1.02 8.95
CA GLU A 340 -4.63 1.28 8.13
C GLU A 340 -3.74 2.36 8.76
N ALA A 341 -4.33 3.52 9.05
CA ALA A 341 -3.61 4.61 9.71
C ALA A 341 -3.06 4.19 11.09
N ARG A 342 -3.77 3.34 11.84
CA ARG A 342 -3.27 2.80 13.12
C ARG A 342 -2.08 1.86 12.92
N ALA A 343 -2.15 0.96 11.94
CA ALA A 343 -1.09 0.02 11.62
C ALA A 343 0.16 0.74 11.10
N GLU A 344 0.02 1.66 10.13
CA GLU A 344 1.08 2.53 9.63
C GLU A 344 1.75 3.31 10.75
N ASN A 345 0.97 4.03 11.58
CA ASN A 345 1.54 4.83 12.68
C ASN A 345 2.23 3.96 13.73
N MET A 346 1.71 2.76 14.05
CA MET A 346 2.37 1.84 14.98
C MET A 346 3.69 1.32 14.39
N LEU A 347 3.75 1.05 13.08
CA LEU A 347 4.95 0.54 12.43
C LEU A 347 6.02 1.65 12.28
N ILE A 348 5.64 2.76 11.64
CA ILE A 348 6.53 3.85 11.23
C ILE A 348 6.96 4.70 12.43
N ARG A 349 6.01 5.09 13.30
CA ARG A 349 6.28 6.03 14.38
C ARG A 349 6.62 5.37 15.69
N ASN A 350 6.44 4.06 15.84
CA ASN A 350 6.74 3.38 17.10
C ASN A 350 7.71 2.21 16.92
N ALA A 351 7.32 1.18 16.17
CA ALA A 351 8.08 -0.06 16.09
C ALA A 351 9.50 0.18 15.53
N GLU A 352 9.62 0.84 14.37
CA GLU A 352 10.92 1.08 13.74
C GLU A 352 11.84 2.00 14.55
N PRO A 353 11.40 3.19 15.05
CA PRO A 353 12.28 4.07 15.82
C PRO A 353 12.81 3.39 17.09
N PHE A 354 11.94 2.74 17.87
CA PHE A 354 12.38 2.05 19.08
C PHE A 354 13.24 0.82 18.78
N ALA A 355 12.94 0.07 17.70
CA ALA A 355 13.80 -1.03 17.28
C ALA A 355 15.19 -0.54 16.87
N ALA A 356 15.29 0.60 16.20
CA ALA A 356 16.57 1.21 15.82
C ALA A 356 17.36 1.64 17.07
N ILE A 357 16.71 2.30 18.05
CA ILE A 357 17.35 2.67 19.32
C ILE A 357 17.79 1.42 20.10
N ALA A 358 16.94 0.39 20.19
CA ALA A 358 17.30 -0.83 20.88
C ALA A 358 18.48 -1.55 20.19
N TYR A 359 18.55 -1.50 18.85
CA TYR A 359 19.66 -2.04 18.08
C TYR A 359 20.99 -1.35 18.41
N THR A 360 21.01 -0.01 18.52
CA THR A 360 22.25 0.72 18.91
C THR A 360 22.69 0.41 20.34
N LEU A 361 21.78 -0.07 21.19
CA LEU A 361 22.06 -0.53 22.55
C LEU A 361 22.48 -2.00 22.64
N GLY A 362 22.66 -2.67 21.49
CA GLY A 362 23.15 -4.05 21.39
C GLY A 362 22.08 -5.12 21.24
N LYS A 363 20.80 -4.75 21.04
CA LYS A 363 19.76 -5.72 20.67
C LYS A 363 19.96 -6.19 19.23
N GLU A 364 19.58 -7.42 18.92
CA GLU A 364 19.48 -7.87 17.53
C GLU A 364 18.42 -7.06 16.75
N TRP A 365 18.73 -6.68 15.51
CA TRP A 365 17.80 -5.99 14.62
C TRP A 365 16.65 -6.93 14.22
N PRO A 366 15.37 -6.57 14.46
CA PRO A 366 14.23 -7.44 14.18
C PRO A 366 13.81 -7.41 12.70
N GLY A 367 14.77 -7.50 11.77
CA GLY A 367 14.56 -7.27 10.34
C GLY A 367 13.51 -8.18 9.70
N LYS A 368 13.43 -9.45 10.12
CA LYS A 368 12.44 -10.41 9.58
C LYS A 368 11.00 -10.08 9.98
N TYR A 369 10.78 -9.63 11.21
CA TYR A 369 9.45 -9.19 11.64
C TYR A 369 9.03 -7.89 10.95
N LEU A 370 9.97 -6.96 10.73
CA LEU A 370 9.69 -5.74 9.98
C LEU A 370 9.41 -6.01 8.51
N GLU A 371 10.17 -6.93 7.88
CA GLU A 371 9.91 -7.37 6.52
C GLU A 371 8.52 -8.01 6.39
N LEU A 372 8.15 -8.88 7.33
CA LEU A 372 6.81 -9.47 7.40
C LEU A 372 5.73 -8.39 7.54
N ALA A 373 5.85 -7.49 8.52
CA ALA A 373 4.88 -6.43 8.75
C ALA A 373 4.72 -5.51 7.53
N TRP A 374 5.81 -5.09 6.89
CA TRP A 374 5.73 -4.25 5.69
C TRP A 374 5.14 -4.99 4.51
N LYS A 375 5.56 -6.23 4.22
CA LYS A 375 4.96 -6.99 3.11
C LYS A 375 3.46 -7.20 3.33
N THR A 376 3.04 -7.55 4.54
CA THR A 376 1.61 -7.70 4.90
C THR A 376 0.84 -6.39 4.78
N LEU A 377 1.46 -5.24 5.12
CA LEU A 377 0.83 -3.94 4.96
C LEU A 377 0.72 -3.53 3.48
N LEU A 378 1.78 -3.71 2.69
CA LEU A 378 1.80 -3.25 1.30
C LEU A 378 0.86 -4.03 0.39
N ILE A 379 0.47 -5.27 0.74
CA ILE A 379 -0.60 -6.00 0.04
C ILE A 379 -2.01 -5.52 0.41
N CYS A 380 -2.15 -4.66 1.42
CA CYS A 380 -3.38 -3.91 1.68
C CYS A 380 -3.49 -2.65 0.81
N HIS A 381 -2.37 -2.18 0.24
CA HIS A 381 -2.30 -0.93 -0.53
C HIS A 381 -2.70 -0.96 -2.00
N PRO A 382 -2.92 -2.11 -2.70
CA PRO A 382 -3.45 -2.06 -4.06
C PRO A 382 -4.67 -1.14 -4.14
N HIS A 383 -4.76 -0.37 -5.21
CA HIS A 383 -5.69 0.76 -5.28
C HIS A 383 -7.14 0.36 -5.03
N ASP A 384 -7.64 -0.76 -5.58
CA ASP A 384 -9.00 -1.22 -5.31
C ASP A 384 -9.21 -1.73 -3.88
N THR A 385 -8.16 -2.29 -3.27
CA THR A 385 -8.17 -2.79 -1.89
C THR A 385 -8.24 -1.63 -0.89
N VAL A 386 -7.29 -0.69 -0.95
CA VAL A 386 -7.21 0.42 0.01
C VAL A 386 -8.29 1.47 -0.23
N ALA A 387 -8.70 1.68 -1.49
CA ALA A 387 -9.84 2.54 -1.82
C ALA A 387 -11.15 1.98 -1.26
N GLY A 388 -11.25 0.68 -1.00
CA GLY A 388 -12.45 0.06 -0.45
C GLY A 388 -13.59 -0.04 -1.47
N CYS A 389 -13.26 -0.18 -2.76
CA CYS A 389 -14.24 -0.28 -3.86
C CYS A 389 -14.44 -1.70 -4.39
N GLY A 390 -13.93 -2.71 -3.68
CA GLY A 390 -14.20 -4.13 -3.94
C GLY A 390 -15.36 -4.71 -3.11
N ILE A 391 -15.55 -6.02 -3.23
CA ILE A 391 -16.54 -6.81 -2.49
C ILE A 391 -16.24 -6.84 -0.97
N ASP A 392 -17.24 -7.20 -0.15
CA ASP A 392 -17.11 -7.20 1.32
C ASP A 392 -16.02 -8.14 1.84
N ARG A 393 -15.79 -9.27 1.16
CA ARG A 393 -14.73 -10.21 1.51
C ARG A 393 -13.34 -9.55 1.57
N ILE A 394 -13.08 -8.62 0.66
CA ILE A 394 -11.82 -7.87 0.59
C ILE A 394 -11.65 -7.00 1.84
N GLU A 395 -12.72 -6.40 2.35
CA GLU A 395 -12.67 -5.65 3.59
C GLU A 395 -12.32 -6.54 4.78
N GLU A 396 -12.93 -7.71 4.90
CA GLU A 396 -12.63 -8.67 5.98
C GLU A 396 -11.14 -9.08 5.97
N ASP A 397 -10.63 -9.47 4.80
CA ASP A 397 -9.24 -9.89 4.64
C ASP A 397 -8.27 -8.71 4.88
N PHE A 398 -8.62 -7.50 4.44
CA PHE A 398 -7.87 -6.27 4.74
C PHE A 398 -7.79 -6.03 6.25
N MET A 399 -8.93 -6.08 6.96
CA MET A 399 -8.98 -5.85 8.40
C MET A 399 -8.11 -6.87 9.14
N TYR A 400 -8.15 -8.15 8.73
CA TYR A 400 -7.28 -9.17 9.29
C TYR A 400 -5.80 -8.82 9.09
N ARG A 401 -5.37 -8.53 7.85
CA ARG A 401 -3.98 -8.18 7.52
C ARG A 401 -3.49 -6.96 8.29
N ALA A 402 -4.25 -5.87 8.30
CA ALA A 402 -3.90 -4.65 9.02
C ALA A 402 -3.80 -4.86 10.55
N ASN A 403 -4.66 -5.69 11.12
CA ASN A 403 -4.57 -6.08 12.54
C ASN A 403 -3.32 -6.92 12.85
N GLN A 404 -2.89 -7.80 11.93
CA GLN A 404 -1.63 -8.54 12.07
C GLN A 404 -0.42 -7.58 12.07
N VAL A 405 -0.40 -6.61 11.15
CA VAL A 405 0.64 -5.57 11.10
C VAL A 405 0.70 -4.80 12.41
N TYR A 406 -0.45 -4.33 12.90
CA TYR A 406 -0.54 -3.62 14.18
C TYR A 406 -0.01 -4.46 15.36
N SER A 407 -0.35 -5.76 15.39
CA SER A 407 0.07 -6.68 16.45
C SER A 407 1.59 -6.92 16.43
N ILE A 408 2.17 -7.16 15.25
CA ILE A 408 3.63 -7.30 15.09
C ILE A 408 4.33 -6.00 15.51
N ALA A 409 3.87 -4.85 15.01
CA ALA A 409 4.47 -3.55 15.33
C ALA A 409 4.39 -3.23 16.84
N ARG A 410 3.25 -3.51 17.49
CA ARG A 410 3.09 -3.36 18.94
C ARG A 410 4.04 -4.27 19.72
N MET A 411 4.18 -5.53 19.30
CA MET A 411 5.14 -6.47 19.90
C MET A 411 6.57 -5.95 19.78
N LEU A 412 6.98 -5.51 18.58
CA LEU A 412 8.32 -4.98 18.32
C LEU A 412 8.61 -3.74 19.17
N ARG A 413 7.66 -2.79 19.22
CA ARG A 413 7.75 -1.62 20.10
C ARG A 413 7.96 -2.05 21.55
N GLN A 414 7.13 -2.96 22.06
CA GLN A 414 7.20 -3.41 23.46
C GLN A 414 8.55 -4.07 23.76
N ARG A 415 9.01 -5.02 22.93
CA ARG A 415 10.29 -5.71 23.12
C ARG A 415 11.49 -4.76 23.01
N SER A 416 11.36 -3.68 22.26
CA SER A 416 12.38 -2.64 22.13
C SER A 416 12.40 -1.72 23.34
N ILE A 417 11.24 -1.24 23.81
CA ILE A 417 11.14 -0.45 25.03
C ILE A 417 11.62 -1.23 26.25
N MET A 418 11.31 -2.53 26.36
CA MET A 418 11.86 -3.40 27.42
C MET A 418 13.39 -3.42 27.41
N GLU A 419 14.01 -3.45 26.23
CA GLU A 419 15.46 -3.43 26.09
C GLU A 419 16.07 -2.10 26.54
N ILE A 420 15.43 -1.00 26.15
CA ILE A 420 15.84 0.35 26.53
C ILE A 420 15.71 0.52 28.05
N GLN A 421 14.56 0.14 28.62
CA GLN A 421 14.28 0.25 30.06
C GLN A 421 15.31 -0.48 30.93
N LYS A 422 15.80 -1.65 30.51
CA LYS A 422 16.86 -2.39 31.22
C LYS A 422 18.16 -1.60 31.40
N ARG A 423 18.40 -0.60 30.57
CA ARG A 423 19.61 0.25 30.59
C ARG A 423 19.38 1.62 31.21
N ILE A 424 18.14 1.92 31.61
CA ILE A 424 17.83 3.17 32.32
C ILE A 424 18.22 2.97 33.77
N ASP A 425 19.21 3.75 34.22
CA ASP A 425 19.61 3.75 35.62
C ASP A 425 18.41 4.15 36.50
N SER A 426 18.15 3.29 37.49
CA SER A 426 17.12 3.48 38.51
C SER A 426 17.66 3.19 39.91
N THR A 427 18.99 3.14 40.07
CA THR A 427 19.66 2.86 41.35
C THR A 427 19.51 3.99 42.36
N ASP A 428 19.11 5.18 41.90
CA ASP A 428 18.80 6.35 42.72
C ASP A 428 17.34 6.39 43.24
N VAL A 429 16.58 5.31 43.04
CA VAL A 429 15.19 5.15 43.49
C VAL A 429 15.09 4.02 44.51
N ASP A 430 14.40 4.26 45.62
CA ASP A 430 14.11 3.24 46.64
C ASP A 430 13.33 2.05 46.04
N PRO A 431 13.70 0.79 46.33
CA PRO A 431 13.00 -0.40 45.85
C PRO A 431 11.50 -0.48 46.19
N GLU A 432 11.03 0.21 47.23
CA GLU A 432 9.60 0.28 47.58
C GLU A 432 8.81 1.27 46.73
N ASN A 433 9.48 2.07 45.89
CA ASN A 433 8.85 3.03 44.99
C ASN A 433 8.68 2.47 43.57
N ILE A 434 7.66 2.95 42.85
CA ILE A 434 7.38 2.50 41.49
C ILE A 434 7.90 3.51 40.48
N VAL A 435 8.75 3.06 39.56
CA VAL A 435 9.26 3.85 38.44
C VAL A 435 8.30 3.80 37.25
N ILE A 436 7.92 4.97 36.74
CA ILE A 436 7.13 5.16 35.53
C ILE A 436 7.98 5.91 34.51
N THR A 437 8.33 5.25 33.40
CA THR A 437 9.08 5.88 32.31
C THR A 437 8.14 6.27 31.18
N VAL A 438 8.11 7.55 30.83
CA VAL A 438 7.35 8.07 29.68
C VAL A 438 8.30 8.26 28.50
N PHE A 439 8.08 7.50 27.44
CA PHE A 439 8.86 7.59 26.20
C PHE A 439 8.15 8.48 25.17
N ASN A 440 8.91 9.32 24.48
CA ASN A 440 8.42 10.13 23.36
C ASN A 440 8.95 9.56 22.03
N PRO A 441 8.09 8.93 21.21
CA PRO A 441 8.49 8.41 19.91
C PRO A 441 8.66 9.48 18.81
N SER A 442 8.29 10.74 19.07
CA SER A 442 8.36 11.79 18.06
C SER A 442 9.75 12.40 17.93
N PRO A 443 10.13 12.92 16.74
CA PRO A 443 11.42 13.58 16.50
C PRO A 443 11.48 15.03 17.03
N PHE A 444 10.56 15.40 17.92
CA PHE A 444 10.50 16.71 18.57
C PHE A 444 10.05 16.55 20.03
N PRO A 445 10.45 17.45 20.94
CA PRO A 445 9.99 17.41 22.34
C PRO A 445 8.47 17.52 22.44
N ARG A 446 7.87 16.84 23.42
CA ARG A 446 6.40 16.85 23.61
C ARG A 446 6.02 17.07 25.07
N THR A 447 5.01 17.91 25.27
CA THR A 447 4.25 18.01 26.52
C THR A 447 2.85 17.48 26.25
N GLU A 448 2.40 16.51 27.04
CA GLU A 448 1.07 15.91 26.85
C GLU A 448 0.50 15.41 28.18
N ASN A 449 -0.81 15.62 28.40
CA ASN A 449 -1.52 14.96 29.49
C ASN A 449 -1.63 13.46 29.17
N THR A 450 -0.98 12.64 29.97
CA THR A 450 -0.84 11.20 29.77
C THR A 450 -1.68 10.45 30.79
N ILE A 451 -2.29 9.34 30.36
CA ILE A 451 -2.96 8.38 31.24
C ILE A 451 -2.01 7.20 31.47
N ALA A 452 -1.71 6.91 32.74
CA ALA A 452 -0.97 5.72 33.14
C ALA A 452 -1.88 4.76 33.92
N PHE A 453 -1.74 3.48 33.61
CA PHE A 453 -2.35 2.37 34.33
C PHE A 453 -1.25 1.72 35.17
N VAL A 454 -1.23 2.02 36.46
CA VAL A 454 -0.15 1.62 37.37
C VAL A 454 -0.70 0.53 38.28
N ALA A 455 -0.18 -0.68 38.12
CA ALA A 455 -0.47 -1.77 39.04
C ALA A 455 0.45 -1.63 40.26
N ILE A 456 -0.13 -1.37 41.42
CA ILE A 456 0.59 -1.25 42.69
C ILE A 456 0.46 -2.58 43.43
N PRO A 457 1.57 -3.34 43.63
CA PRO A 457 1.56 -4.57 44.40
C PRO A 457 1.06 -4.34 45.83
N LYS A 458 0.21 -5.24 46.33
CA LYS A 458 -0.35 -5.13 47.68
C LYS A 458 0.71 -5.20 48.78
N GLU A 459 1.82 -5.88 48.51
CA GLU A 459 2.97 -6.00 49.43
C GLU A 459 3.67 -4.67 49.71
N LEU A 460 3.55 -3.66 48.84
CA LEU A 460 4.13 -2.34 49.09
C LEU A 460 3.31 -1.50 50.09
N GLU A 461 2.10 -1.95 50.44
CA GLU A 461 1.18 -1.28 51.38
C GLU A 461 0.96 0.23 51.10
N ILE A 462 0.98 0.61 49.82
CA ILE A 462 0.76 2.00 49.39
C ILE A 462 -0.74 2.28 49.34
N LYS A 463 -1.25 3.03 50.32
CA LYS A 463 -2.66 3.50 50.35
C LYS A 463 -2.84 4.87 49.72
N ASP A 464 -1.82 5.71 49.78
CA ASP A 464 -1.75 7.06 49.20
C ASP A 464 -0.32 7.34 48.73
N PHE A 465 -0.17 8.15 47.68
CA PHE A 465 1.12 8.40 47.05
C PHE A 465 1.30 9.84 46.54
N VAL A 466 2.56 10.19 46.28
CA VAL A 466 2.98 11.34 45.49
C VAL A 466 3.58 10.84 44.18
N LEU A 467 3.41 11.61 43.11
CA LEU A 467 4.14 11.42 41.87
C LEU A 467 5.21 12.49 41.78
N VAL A 468 6.46 12.09 41.57
CA VAL A 468 7.58 13.03 41.41
C VAL A 468 8.30 12.78 40.09
N GLU A 469 8.79 13.84 39.44
CA GLU A 469 9.71 13.73 38.31
C GLU A 469 11.16 13.65 38.83
N GLY A 470 11.96 12.73 38.28
CA GLY A 470 13.38 12.57 38.63
C GLY A 470 13.69 11.38 39.55
N GLY A 471 14.62 11.59 40.50
CA GLY A 471 15.09 10.66 41.53
C GLY A 471 16.37 11.18 42.20
N GLY A 472 16.83 10.55 43.29
CA GLY A 472 18.10 10.90 43.94
C GLY A 472 18.22 12.33 44.50
N GLY A 473 17.11 12.97 44.92
CA GLY A 473 17.15 14.25 45.66
C GLY A 473 16.97 15.54 44.84
N LYS A 474 16.80 15.47 43.51
CA LYS A 474 16.34 16.60 42.67
C LYS A 474 14.94 16.31 42.12
N GLU A 475 13.98 16.25 43.03
CA GLU A 475 12.61 15.83 42.72
C GLU A 475 11.67 17.01 42.62
N ARG A 476 10.79 16.97 41.61
CA ARG A 476 9.69 17.91 41.44
C ARG A 476 8.38 17.15 41.56
N GLU A 477 7.53 17.50 42.52
CA GLU A 477 6.20 16.91 42.63
C GLU A 477 5.37 17.25 41.39
N VAL A 478 4.73 16.24 40.80
CA VAL A 478 3.93 16.34 39.59
C VAL A 478 2.47 16.12 39.99
N PRO A 479 1.60 17.12 39.78
CA PRO A 479 0.17 16.96 40.00
C PRO A 479 -0.39 15.84 39.13
N TYR A 480 -1.29 15.03 39.71
CA TYR A 480 -2.01 13.99 39.00
C TYR A 480 -3.48 13.94 39.44
N THR A 481 -4.33 13.39 38.58
CA THR A 481 -5.73 13.09 38.87
C THR A 481 -5.92 11.58 38.91
N LEU A 482 -6.48 11.06 40.01
CA LEU A 482 -6.93 9.67 40.07
C LEU A 482 -8.27 9.53 39.34
N LEU A 483 -8.30 8.74 38.27
CA LEU A 483 -9.49 8.53 37.45
C LEU A 483 -10.31 7.31 37.91
N SER A 484 -9.62 6.21 38.22
CA SER A 484 -10.25 5.01 38.78
C SER A 484 -9.23 4.17 39.56
N ARG A 485 -9.77 3.32 40.45
CA ARG A 485 -9.03 2.28 41.17
C ARG A 485 -9.85 1.01 41.12
N GLU A 486 -9.23 -0.08 40.67
CA GLU A 486 -9.87 -1.39 40.57
C GLU A 486 -8.92 -2.47 41.08
N PHE A 487 -9.46 -3.53 41.65
CA PHE A 487 -8.64 -4.71 41.97
C PHE A 487 -8.17 -5.35 40.67
N ALA A 488 -6.84 -5.53 40.52
CA ALA A 488 -6.27 -6.07 39.30
C ALA A 488 -5.03 -6.90 39.62
N SER A 489 -5.09 -8.21 39.37
CA SER A 489 -3.90 -9.05 39.42
C SER A 489 -3.11 -8.95 38.12
N ARG A 490 -1.78 -8.82 38.20
CA ARG A 490 -0.89 -8.78 37.04
C ARG A 490 -0.06 -10.05 36.96
N VAL A 491 0.15 -10.51 35.72
CA VAL A 491 0.95 -11.70 35.43
C VAL A 491 2.24 -11.26 34.78
N TYR A 492 3.35 -11.62 35.42
CA TYR A 492 4.70 -11.41 34.91
C TYR A 492 5.24 -12.74 34.38
N ARG A 493 6.06 -12.67 33.34
CA ARG A 493 6.64 -13.86 32.69
C ARG A 493 8.09 -13.58 32.32
N ASP A 494 8.94 -14.57 32.55
CA ASP A 494 10.26 -14.67 31.96
C ASP A 494 10.35 -15.97 31.12
N SER A 495 11.53 -16.25 30.57
CA SER A 495 11.75 -17.40 29.68
C SER A 495 12.12 -18.70 30.40
N GLU A 496 12.42 -18.65 31.70
CA GLU A 496 12.96 -19.76 32.48
C GLU A 496 11.97 -20.31 33.50
N GLN A 497 11.04 -19.48 33.99
CA GLN A 497 10.12 -19.83 35.08
C GLN A 497 8.65 -19.85 34.66
N ILE A 498 7.81 -20.35 35.58
CA ILE A 498 6.36 -20.28 35.46
C ILE A 498 5.88 -18.83 35.54
N ALA A 499 4.69 -18.54 35.02
CA ALA A 499 4.09 -17.22 35.12
C ALA A 499 3.89 -16.81 36.60
N MET A 500 4.40 -15.64 36.98
CA MET A 500 4.33 -15.10 38.34
C MET A 500 3.10 -14.20 38.49
N LEU A 501 2.27 -14.50 39.48
CA LEU A 501 1.10 -13.69 39.81
C LEU A 501 1.46 -12.63 40.86
N SER A 502 1.23 -11.37 40.55
CA SER A 502 1.29 -10.26 41.49
C SER A 502 -0.13 -9.81 41.84
N LEU A 503 -0.50 -9.92 43.11
CA LEU A 503 -1.73 -9.34 43.63
C LEU A 503 -1.54 -7.82 43.75
N SER A 504 -2.33 -7.06 43.02
CA SER A 504 -2.20 -5.62 42.91
C SER A 504 -3.57 -4.94 42.85
N ASP A 505 -3.57 -3.64 43.10
CA ASP A 505 -4.65 -2.75 42.69
C ASP A 505 -4.16 -1.90 41.53
N GLU A 506 -4.97 -1.75 40.48
CA GLU A 506 -4.66 -0.87 39.36
C GLU A 506 -5.19 0.53 39.63
N TYR A 507 -4.29 1.50 39.53
CA TYR A 507 -4.59 2.92 39.60
C TYR A 507 -4.49 3.51 38.19
N ARG A 508 -5.60 4.04 37.70
CA ARG A 508 -5.63 4.81 36.47
C ARG A 508 -5.44 6.28 36.81
N ILE A 509 -4.27 6.82 36.51
CA ILE A 509 -3.91 8.23 36.81
C ILE A 509 -3.73 9.04 35.54
N SER A 510 -4.05 10.33 35.59
CA SER A 510 -3.78 11.32 34.55
C SER A 510 -2.76 12.33 35.07
N PHE A 511 -1.68 12.59 34.33
CA PHE A 511 -0.70 13.62 34.70
C PHE A 511 -0.05 14.23 33.46
N THR A 512 0.45 15.46 33.57
CA THR A 512 1.15 16.12 32.47
C THR A 512 2.60 15.66 32.41
N ALA A 513 2.97 14.97 31.34
CA ALA A 513 4.37 14.67 31.05
C ALA A 513 4.98 15.86 30.29
N GLU A 514 5.66 16.76 31.01
CA GLU A 514 6.17 17.99 30.44
C GLU A 514 7.50 17.80 29.71
N ASN A 515 7.62 18.36 28.50
CA ASN A 515 8.86 18.49 27.75
C ASN A 515 9.68 17.19 27.67
N VAL A 516 9.02 16.07 27.35
CA VAL A 516 9.71 14.80 27.12
C VAL A 516 10.57 14.94 25.86
N PRO A 517 11.90 14.71 25.91
CA PRO A 517 12.79 14.95 24.78
C PRO A 517 12.41 14.19 23.50
N ALA A 518 12.78 14.73 22.34
CA ALA A 518 12.62 14.05 21.06
C ALA A 518 13.30 12.67 21.07
N LEU A 519 12.59 11.61 20.64
CA LEU A 519 13.07 10.23 20.66
C LEU A 519 13.67 9.79 22.02
N GLY A 520 13.24 10.43 23.11
CA GLY A 520 13.80 10.27 24.44
C GLY A 520 12.77 9.82 25.46
N TYR A 521 13.10 9.96 26.74
CA TYR A 521 12.22 9.61 27.83
C TYR A 521 12.35 10.57 29.02
N LYS A 522 11.36 10.53 29.91
CA LYS A 522 11.42 11.09 31.26
C LYS A 522 10.96 10.05 32.27
N ARG A 523 11.56 10.09 33.46
CA ARG A 523 11.24 9.19 34.56
C ARG A 523 10.44 9.92 35.63
N TYR A 524 9.38 9.26 36.06
CA TYR A 524 8.54 9.65 37.19
C TYR A 524 8.59 8.52 38.22
N VAL A 525 8.45 8.89 39.48
CA VAL A 525 8.50 7.95 40.60
C VAL A 525 7.25 8.15 41.44
N LEU A 526 6.50 7.06 41.63
CA LEU A 526 5.40 6.99 42.56
C LEU A 526 5.94 6.55 43.90
N LYS A 527 5.73 7.39 44.93
CA LYS A 527 6.22 7.16 46.28
C LYS A 527 5.09 7.16 47.29
N LYS A 528 5.19 6.30 48.31
CA LYS A 528 4.27 6.33 49.45
C LYS A 528 4.27 7.72 50.09
N ARG A 529 3.09 8.31 50.28
CA ARG A 529 2.99 9.61 50.97
C ARG A 529 3.28 9.38 52.46
N ILE A 530 4.38 9.93 52.95
CA ILE A 530 4.67 9.97 54.39
C ILE A 530 3.86 11.13 54.99
N PRO A 531 2.99 10.90 55.99
CA PRO A 531 2.29 11.98 56.66
C PRO A 531 3.32 12.96 57.23
N LYS A 532 3.20 14.25 56.91
CA LYS A 532 3.98 15.27 57.63
C LYS A 532 3.59 15.15 59.10
N THR A 533 4.53 14.80 59.96
CA THR A 533 4.36 14.85 61.42
C THR A 533 4.20 16.31 61.83
N GLY A 534 2.95 16.77 61.80
CA GLY A 534 2.48 18.05 62.28
C GLY A 534 1.16 17.81 62.99
N ILE A 535 1.13 18.17 64.26
CA ILE A 535 0.05 18.03 65.23
C ILE A 535 -1.33 18.23 64.56
N TYR A 536 -2.12 17.15 64.48
CA TYR A 536 -3.55 17.26 64.24
C TYR A 536 -4.26 17.24 65.58
N SER A 537 -4.82 18.37 65.98
CA SER A 537 -5.91 18.42 66.95
C SER A 537 -7.14 17.74 66.34
N GLU A 538 -7.75 16.82 67.08
CA GLU A 538 -9.04 16.22 66.76
C GLU A 538 -10.13 17.30 66.66
N SER A 539 -10.45 17.74 65.43
CA SER A 539 -11.75 18.32 65.10
C SER A 539 -11.89 18.44 63.59
N GLY A 540 -12.54 17.46 62.95
CA GLY A 540 -12.82 17.53 61.52
C GLY A 540 -13.23 16.23 60.85
N LEU A 541 -14.00 15.37 61.53
CA LEU A 541 -14.74 14.30 60.85
C LEU A 541 -15.89 14.95 60.07
N VAL A 542 -15.67 15.21 58.77
CA VAL A 542 -16.79 15.36 57.83
C VAL A 542 -17.16 13.96 57.37
N SER A 543 -18.38 13.57 57.74
CA SER A 543 -19.01 12.30 57.41
C SER A 543 -18.99 12.00 55.91
N SER A 544 -18.62 10.75 55.60
CA SER A 544 -18.78 10.09 54.30
C SER A 544 -20.16 10.29 53.66
N PRO A 545 -20.26 10.55 52.34
CA PRO A 545 -21.53 10.43 51.64
C PRO A 545 -21.89 8.95 51.51
N GLY A 546 -23.08 8.59 51.98
CA GLY A 546 -23.63 7.24 51.88
C GLY A 546 -23.83 6.76 50.44
N PRO A 547 -24.12 5.46 50.25
CA PRO A 547 -24.22 4.87 48.92
C PRO A 547 -25.39 5.46 48.14
N VAL A 548 -25.09 5.93 46.93
CA VAL A 548 -26.10 6.33 45.93
C VAL A 548 -26.84 5.09 45.46
N LYS A 549 -28.13 4.99 45.73
CA LYS A 549 -29.02 3.98 45.14
C LYS A 549 -29.12 4.24 43.64
N VAL A 550 -28.59 3.33 42.83
CA VAL A 550 -28.86 3.26 41.39
C VAL A 550 -30.21 2.56 41.21
N HIS A 551 -31.20 3.29 40.68
CA HIS A 551 -32.43 2.69 40.16
C HIS A 551 -32.08 1.94 38.87
N THR A 552 -32.10 0.61 38.91
CA THR A 552 -32.11 -0.24 37.72
C THR A 552 -33.55 -0.47 37.29
N GLU A 553 -34.01 0.22 36.24
CA GLU A 553 -35.19 -0.21 35.49
C GLU A 553 -34.76 -1.33 34.54
N THR A 554 -35.14 -2.55 34.89
CA THR A 554 -35.09 -3.72 34.02
C THR A 554 -36.36 -3.76 33.17
N HIS A 555 -36.26 -3.45 31.88
CA HIS A 555 -37.26 -3.87 30.90
C HIS A 555 -36.85 -5.21 30.31
N THR A 556 -37.41 -6.28 30.88
CA THR A 556 -37.56 -7.58 30.24
C THR A 556 -38.85 -7.57 29.42
N MET A 557 -38.77 -7.85 28.11
CA MET A 557 -39.91 -8.36 27.35
C MET A 557 -39.52 -9.73 26.78
N GLU A 558 -40.13 -10.76 27.36
CA GLU A 558 -40.24 -12.09 26.78
C GLU A 558 -41.40 -12.15 25.78
N ASN A 559 -41.25 -13.05 24.82
CA ASN A 559 -42.13 -13.45 23.73
C ASN A 559 -43.65 -13.37 23.96
N GLN A 560 -44.35 -12.82 22.97
CA GLN A 560 -45.51 -13.42 22.29
C GLN A 560 -45.44 -13.15 20.79
#